data_AF-A0A0F9DT29-F1
#
_entry.id   AF-A0A0F9DT29-F1
#
_cell.length_a   1.000
_cell.length_b   1.000
_cell.length_c   1.000
_cell.angle_alpha   90.00
_cell.angle_beta   90.00
_cell.angle_gamma   90.00
#
_symmetry.space_group_name_H-M   'P 1'
#
loop_
_entity.id
_entity.type
_entity.pdbx_description
1 polymer ?
#
loop_
_entity_poly.entity_id
_entity_poly.type
_entity_poly.pdbx_seq_one_letter_code
_entity_poly.pdbx_strand_id
1 'polypeptide(L)'
;MWSSSPAIIPYRHDWPPKKPWSLSIHRPKPPEPESFKPRMSLNTVRIAVEGSLDEKCDENPELFKAGVVLVAALSVGANADRIAKFTGYNRDEVRVMAKRARAGKLWIGHNRFDIDPWFQEEGGQIAFTLDCMVVQGKLERVDDVYDVAGA
;
A
#
# COMPACT_ATOMS: atom_id res chain seq x y z
N MET A 1 17.26 86.16 -0.53
CA MET A 1 17.59 85.14 0.47
C MET A 1 18.05 83.89 -0.25
N TRP A 2 19.34 83.60 -0.16
CA TRP A 2 19.96 82.35 -0.60
C TRP A 2 19.87 81.31 0.53
N SER A 3 19.57 80.06 0.20
CA SER A 3 20.11 78.85 0.87
C SER A 3 19.63 77.66 0.04
N SER A 4 20.43 77.14 -0.90
CA SER A 4 21.44 76.10 -0.67
C SER A 4 20.84 74.80 -0.14
N SER A 5 20.35 73.94 -1.04
CA SER A 5 20.30 72.50 -0.79
C SER A 5 21.54 71.85 -1.41
N PRO A 6 22.36 71.12 -0.62
CA PRO A 6 23.59 70.52 -1.12
C PRO A 6 23.35 69.24 -1.92
N ALA A 7 24.30 69.00 -2.82
CA ALA A 7 24.40 67.87 -3.73
C ALA A 7 24.88 66.56 -3.06
N ILE A 8 24.44 65.43 -3.64
CA ILE A 8 25.17 64.18 -3.97
C ILE A 8 26.18 63.63 -2.93
N ILE A 9 25.94 62.39 -2.46
CA ILE A 9 26.95 61.29 -2.55
C ILE A 9 26.24 59.96 -2.90
N PRO A 10 26.72 59.20 -3.90
CA PRO A 10 26.27 57.85 -4.23
C PRO A 10 27.05 56.79 -3.43
N TYR A 11 26.39 55.72 -3.01
CA TYR A 11 27.10 54.48 -2.65
C TYR A 11 26.47 53.28 -3.33
N ARG A 12 27.24 52.75 -4.28
CA ARG A 12 27.14 51.45 -4.92
C ARG A 12 27.88 50.43 -4.04
N HIS A 13 27.58 49.14 -4.23
CA HIS A 13 28.32 47.97 -3.73
C HIS A 13 28.12 47.65 -2.23
N ASP A 14 27.79 46.45 -1.75
CA ASP A 14 27.74 45.11 -2.32
C ASP A 14 26.71 44.28 -1.52
N TRP A 15 25.73 43.64 -2.17
CA TRP A 15 24.99 42.54 -1.54
C TRP A 15 24.29 41.66 -2.59
N PRO A 16 24.87 40.51 -3.00
CA PRO A 16 24.04 39.34 -3.19
C PRO A 16 23.68 38.79 -1.80
N PRO A 17 22.42 38.41 -1.52
CA PRO A 17 22.13 37.65 -0.32
C PRO A 17 22.98 36.39 -0.38
N LYS A 18 23.88 36.22 0.60
CA LYS A 18 24.62 34.98 0.82
C LYS A 18 23.61 33.85 0.75
N LYS A 19 23.81 32.92 -0.20
CA LYS A 19 23.00 31.70 -0.33
C LYS A 19 22.78 31.15 1.08
N PRO A 20 21.53 30.97 1.55
CA PRO A 20 21.34 30.24 2.78
C PRO A 20 21.87 28.84 2.49
N TRP A 21 23.01 28.52 3.11
CA TRP A 21 23.35 27.20 3.62
C TRP A 21 22.46 26.12 3.00
N SER A 22 22.99 25.45 1.98
CA SER A 22 22.51 24.13 1.60
C SER A 22 22.67 23.24 2.83
N LEU A 23 21.66 23.26 3.71
CA LEU A 23 21.40 22.21 4.65
C LEU A 23 21.24 20.98 3.77
N SER A 24 22.32 20.21 3.68
CA SER A 24 22.22 18.78 3.43
C SER A 24 21.31 18.26 4.54
N ILE A 25 19.99 18.31 4.30
CA ILE A 25 19.03 17.57 5.08
C ILE A 25 19.48 16.14 4.86
N HIS A 26 20.26 15.62 5.80
CA HIS A 26 20.47 14.19 5.95
C HIS A 26 19.06 13.64 6.12
N ARG A 27 18.44 13.25 5.01
CA ARG A 27 17.25 12.41 5.07
C ARG A 27 17.72 11.20 5.86
N PRO A 28 17.16 10.94 7.06
CA PRO A 28 17.51 9.74 7.78
C PRO A 28 17.31 8.59 6.80
N LYS A 29 18.34 7.73 6.66
CA LYS A 29 18.23 6.50 5.87
C LYS A 29 16.91 5.85 6.33
N PRO A 30 15.94 5.59 5.42
CA PRO A 30 14.69 4.99 5.82
C PRO A 30 15.03 3.74 6.64
N PRO A 31 14.35 3.53 7.78
CA PRO A 31 14.68 2.43 8.68
C PRO A 31 14.80 1.17 7.82
N GLU A 32 15.95 0.50 7.92
CA GLU A 32 16.14 -0.75 7.20
C GLU A 32 14.96 -1.65 7.56
N PRO A 33 14.26 -2.21 6.56
CA PRO A 33 13.03 -2.95 6.82
C PRO A 33 13.41 -4.05 7.80
N GLU A 34 12.87 -3.94 9.02
CA GLU A 34 13.08 -4.90 10.10
C GLU A 34 13.11 -6.30 9.51
N SER A 35 14.17 -7.05 9.81
CA SER A 35 14.30 -8.39 9.26
C SER A 35 13.07 -9.19 9.67
N PHE A 36 12.20 -9.49 8.71
CA PHE A 36 11.02 -10.29 8.97
C PHE A 36 11.34 -11.72 8.58
N LYS A 37 10.88 -12.66 9.41
CA LYS A 37 10.97 -14.08 9.13
C LYS A 37 9.60 -14.56 8.63
N PRO A 38 9.46 -14.93 7.35
CA PRO A 38 8.20 -15.47 6.83
C PRO A 38 7.81 -16.74 7.60
N ARG A 39 6.52 -16.90 7.88
CA ARG A 39 5.98 -18.15 8.45
C ARG A 39 5.95 -19.28 7.43
N MET A 40 5.77 -18.94 6.16
CA MET A 40 5.68 -19.87 5.02
C MET A 40 6.60 -19.42 3.88
N SER A 41 7.03 -20.36 3.07
CA SER A 41 7.80 -20.07 1.85
C SER A 41 6.91 -19.46 0.76
N LEU A 42 7.50 -18.69 -0.16
CA LEU A 42 6.75 -18.14 -1.30
C LEU A 42 6.16 -19.25 -2.18
N ASN A 43 6.86 -20.38 -2.32
CA ASN A 43 6.36 -21.52 -3.09
C ASN A 43 5.10 -22.11 -2.47
N THR A 44 5.08 -22.25 -1.14
CA THR A 44 3.89 -22.70 -0.39
C THR A 44 2.71 -21.75 -0.62
N VAL A 45 2.95 -20.44 -0.61
CA VAL A 45 1.92 -19.44 -0.89
C VAL A 45 1.37 -19.59 -2.31
N ARG A 46 2.23 -19.76 -3.31
CA ARG A 46 1.79 -19.94 -4.70
C ARG A 46 0.92 -21.19 -4.87
N ILE A 47 1.37 -22.34 -4.34
CA ILE A 47 0.61 -23.60 -4.39
C ILE A 47 -0.77 -23.44 -3.72
N ALA A 48 -0.84 -22.75 -2.58
CA ALA A 48 -2.11 -22.51 -1.90
C ALA A 48 -3.08 -21.68 -2.78
N VAL A 49 -2.56 -20.67 -3.50
CA VAL A 49 -3.35 -19.84 -4.41
C VAL A 49 -3.77 -20.62 -5.65
N GLU A 50 -2.87 -21.41 -6.24
CA GLU A 50 -3.17 -22.29 -7.39
C GLU A 50 -4.28 -23.29 -7.05
N GLY A 51 -4.25 -23.89 -5.84
CA GLY A 51 -5.29 -24.81 -5.40
C GLY A 51 -6.60 -24.16 -4.98
N SER A 52 -6.64 -22.84 -4.81
CA SER A 52 -7.82 -22.09 -4.34
C SER A 52 -8.53 -21.32 -5.45
N LEU A 53 -7.84 -21.04 -6.56
CA LEU A 53 -8.41 -20.40 -7.74
C LEU A 53 -8.77 -21.49 -8.75
N ASP A 54 -9.97 -21.41 -9.32
CA ASP A 54 -10.46 -22.34 -10.35
C ASP A 54 -9.52 -22.40 -11.57
N GLU A 55 -9.64 -23.43 -12.42
CA GLU A 55 -8.77 -23.72 -13.58
C GLU A 55 -8.62 -22.51 -14.55
N LYS A 56 -9.56 -21.56 -14.50
CA LYS A 56 -9.52 -20.27 -15.21
C LYS A 56 -8.49 -19.26 -14.69
N CYS A 57 -7.76 -19.59 -13.62
CA CYS A 57 -6.74 -18.72 -13.04
C CYS A 57 -5.63 -18.36 -14.04
N ASP A 58 -5.30 -19.29 -14.95
CA ASP A 58 -4.33 -19.07 -16.03
C ASP A 58 -4.75 -17.94 -16.99
N GLU A 59 -6.05 -17.64 -17.09
CA GLU A 59 -6.56 -16.57 -17.95
C GLU A 59 -6.44 -15.17 -17.29
N ASN A 60 -6.15 -15.09 -15.97
CA ASN A 60 -6.11 -13.82 -15.24
C ASN A 60 -4.91 -13.74 -14.27
N PRO A 61 -3.70 -13.43 -14.77
CA PRO A 61 -2.49 -13.35 -13.96
C PRO A 61 -2.56 -12.28 -12.85
N GLU A 62 -3.41 -11.27 -13.01
CA GLU A 62 -3.62 -10.24 -11.99
C GLU A 62 -4.49 -10.75 -10.83
N LEU A 63 -5.42 -11.68 -11.08
CA LEU A 63 -6.18 -12.35 -10.02
C LEU A 63 -5.26 -13.24 -9.20
N PHE A 64 -4.40 -14.01 -9.87
CA PHE A 64 -3.37 -14.82 -9.20
C PHE A 64 -2.44 -13.95 -8.34
N LYS A 65 -1.95 -12.83 -8.90
CA LYS A 65 -1.12 -11.87 -8.16
C LYS A 65 -1.83 -11.32 -6.92
N ALA A 66 -3.11 -10.97 -7.04
CA ALA A 66 -3.92 -10.51 -5.91
C ALA A 66 -4.07 -11.59 -4.82
N GLY A 67 -4.32 -12.84 -5.21
CA GLY A 67 -4.36 -13.99 -4.30
C GLY A 67 -3.03 -14.23 -3.59
N VAL A 68 -1.91 -14.15 -4.31
CA VAL A 68 -0.56 -14.24 -3.72
C VAL A 68 -0.33 -13.13 -2.70
N VAL A 69 -0.76 -11.89 -2.98
CA VAL A 69 -0.64 -10.77 -2.02
C VAL A 69 -1.48 -11.00 -0.77
N LEU A 70 -2.71 -11.51 -0.91
CA LEU A 70 -3.60 -11.84 0.20
C LEU A 70 -3.02 -12.94 1.10
N VAL A 71 -2.60 -14.05 0.51
CA VAL A 71 -2.05 -15.19 1.27
C VAL A 71 -0.66 -14.88 1.82
N ALA A 72 0.17 -14.12 1.10
CA ALA A 72 1.47 -13.67 1.61
C ALA A 72 1.34 -12.82 2.88
N ALA A 73 0.28 -12.02 3.01
CA ALA A 73 0.02 -11.25 4.21
C ALA A 73 -0.13 -12.13 5.47
N LEU A 74 -0.61 -13.37 5.34
CA LEU A 74 -0.67 -14.34 6.45
C LEU A 74 0.72 -14.81 6.89
N SER A 75 1.71 -14.77 5.99
CA SER A 75 3.09 -15.18 6.25
C SER A 75 3.94 -14.07 6.88
N VAL A 76 3.74 -12.81 6.44
CA VAL A 76 4.64 -11.69 6.79
C VAL A 76 3.93 -10.49 7.47
N GLY A 77 2.61 -10.61 7.69
CA GLY A 77 1.72 -9.57 8.21
C GLY A 77 1.14 -8.66 7.13
N ALA A 78 0.12 -7.86 7.49
CA ALA A 78 -0.57 -6.93 6.59
C ALA A 78 0.24 -5.64 6.27
N ASN A 79 1.54 -5.82 6.01
CA ASN A 79 2.48 -4.75 5.67
C ASN A 79 2.90 -4.88 4.20
N ALA A 80 2.51 -3.91 3.37
CA ALA A 80 2.73 -3.93 1.93
C ALA A 80 4.22 -4.02 1.55
N ASP A 81 5.10 -3.39 2.32
CA ASP A 81 6.54 -3.38 2.01
C ASP A 81 7.18 -4.74 2.30
N ARG A 82 6.75 -5.41 3.38
CA ARG A 82 7.17 -6.79 3.68
C ARG A 82 6.65 -7.76 2.64
N ILE A 83 5.39 -7.61 2.21
CA ILE A 83 4.78 -8.45 1.18
C ILE A 83 5.50 -8.27 -0.17
N ALA A 84 5.77 -7.04 -0.60
CA ALA A 84 6.51 -6.77 -1.83
C ALA A 84 7.93 -7.38 -1.79
N LYS A 85 8.64 -7.23 -0.66
CA LYS A 85 9.96 -7.84 -0.48
C LYS A 85 9.89 -9.37 -0.48
N PHE A 86 8.85 -9.96 0.09
CA PHE A 86 8.68 -11.42 0.16
C PHE A 86 8.30 -12.04 -1.19
N THR A 87 7.42 -11.38 -1.93
CA THR A 87 6.89 -11.87 -3.22
C THR A 87 7.78 -11.51 -4.41
N GLY A 88 8.59 -10.45 -4.28
CA GLY A 88 9.34 -9.86 -5.38
C GLY A 88 8.52 -8.94 -6.28
N TYR A 89 7.25 -8.68 -5.95
CA TYR A 89 6.37 -7.82 -6.75
C TYR A 89 6.69 -6.33 -6.59
N ASN A 90 6.22 -5.54 -7.56
CA ASN A 90 6.37 -4.09 -7.51
C ASN A 90 5.72 -3.53 -6.23
N ARG A 91 6.49 -2.73 -5.50
CA ARG A 91 6.08 -2.19 -4.20
C ARG A 91 4.84 -1.32 -4.28
N ASP A 92 4.72 -0.49 -5.31
CA ASP A 92 3.60 0.44 -5.45
C ASP A 92 2.31 -0.30 -5.83
N GLU A 93 2.41 -1.33 -6.67
CA GLU A 93 1.28 -2.23 -6.96
C GLU A 93 0.78 -2.92 -5.67
N VAL A 94 1.68 -3.51 -4.88
CA VAL A 94 1.32 -4.18 -3.62
C VAL A 94 0.72 -3.17 -2.63
N ARG A 95 1.16 -1.92 -2.61
CA ARG A 95 0.58 -0.86 -1.77
C ARG A 95 -0.84 -0.51 -2.20
N VAL A 96 -1.12 -0.46 -3.50
CA VAL A 96 -2.48 -0.23 -4.02
C VAL A 96 -3.39 -1.39 -3.63
N MET A 97 -2.94 -2.64 -3.83
CA MET A 97 -3.65 -3.85 -3.41
C MET A 97 -3.93 -3.84 -1.90
N ALA A 98 -2.92 -3.52 -1.09
CA ALA A 98 -3.04 -3.39 0.36
C ALA A 98 -4.04 -2.31 0.80
N LYS A 99 -4.11 -1.19 0.07
CA LYS A 99 -5.09 -0.12 0.34
C LYS A 99 -6.51 -0.65 0.13
N ARG A 100 -6.75 -1.38 -0.95
CA ARG A 100 -8.06 -1.99 -1.27
C ARG A 100 -8.43 -3.07 -0.27
N ALA A 101 -7.48 -3.94 0.11
CA ALA A 101 -7.69 -4.95 1.15
C ALA A 101 -8.15 -4.33 2.49
N ARG A 102 -7.57 -3.19 2.88
CA ARG A 102 -8.00 -2.46 4.08
C ARG A 102 -9.36 -1.78 3.90
N ALA A 103 -9.62 -1.19 2.74
CA ALA A 103 -10.91 -0.57 2.44
C ALA A 103 -12.05 -1.59 2.48
N GLY A 104 -11.84 -2.78 1.93
CA GLY A 104 -12.78 -3.90 2.01
C GLY A 104 -12.75 -4.66 3.35
N LYS A 105 -12.07 -4.14 4.37
CA LYS A 105 -11.94 -4.73 5.72
C LYS A 105 -11.38 -6.16 5.76
N LEU A 106 -10.75 -6.63 4.68
CA LEU A 106 -10.02 -7.91 4.64
C LEU A 106 -8.84 -7.89 5.60
N TRP A 107 -8.15 -6.75 5.68
CA TRP A 107 -7.02 -6.53 6.58
C TRP A 107 -7.41 -5.55 7.67
N ILE A 108 -7.60 -6.06 8.88
CA ILE A 108 -8.03 -5.29 10.04
C ILE A 108 -6.81 -4.97 10.90
N GLY A 109 -6.31 -3.74 10.79
CA GLY A 109 -5.09 -3.31 11.48
C GLY A 109 -3.84 -4.02 10.95
N HIS A 110 -2.95 -4.47 11.85
CA HIS A 110 -1.65 -5.02 11.47
C HIS A 110 -1.63 -6.54 11.29
N ASN A 111 -2.42 -7.28 12.07
CA ASN A 111 -2.34 -8.74 12.18
C ASN A 111 -3.71 -9.46 12.22
N ARG A 112 -4.83 -8.75 12.00
CA ARG A 112 -6.14 -9.41 11.88
C ARG A 112 -6.59 -9.45 10.43
N PHE A 113 -7.18 -10.56 10.07
CA PHE A 113 -7.61 -10.89 8.72
C PHE A 113 -9.04 -11.41 8.79
N ASP A 114 -9.94 -10.86 7.98
CA ASP A 114 -11.30 -11.38 7.83
C ASP A 114 -11.29 -12.44 6.71
N ILE A 115 -10.88 -13.65 7.07
CA ILE A 115 -10.64 -14.77 6.14
C ILE A 115 -11.37 -16.04 6.53
N ASP A 116 -12.14 -16.00 7.62
CA ASP A 116 -12.96 -17.13 8.06
C ASP A 116 -13.85 -17.68 6.93
N PRO A 117 -14.45 -16.84 6.05
CA PRO A 117 -15.25 -17.32 4.92
C PRO A 117 -14.48 -18.21 3.93
N TRP A 118 -13.15 -18.12 3.84
CA TRP A 118 -12.34 -18.94 2.93
C TRP A 118 -12.33 -20.42 3.30
N PHE A 119 -12.61 -20.72 4.58
CA PHE A 119 -12.54 -22.07 5.15
C PHE A 119 -13.92 -22.65 5.47
N GLN A 120 -14.99 -21.92 5.16
CA GLN A 120 -16.37 -22.39 5.33
C GLN A 120 -16.82 -23.17 4.09
N GLU A 121 -17.70 -24.16 4.28
CA GLU A 121 -18.25 -24.98 3.19
C GLU A 121 -19.05 -24.15 2.18
N GLU A 122 -19.77 -23.13 2.66
CA GLU A 122 -20.66 -22.28 1.85
C GLU A 122 -19.89 -21.17 1.09
N GLY A 123 -18.77 -20.70 1.64
CA GLY A 123 -17.95 -19.63 1.06
C GLY A 123 -16.76 -20.14 0.27
N GLY A 124 -15.94 -20.97 0.90
CA GLY A 124 -14.80 -21.69 0.33
C GLY A 124 -13.96 -20.88 -0.67
N GLN A 125 -13.69 -21.49 -1.82
CA GLN A 125 -12.92 -20.90 -2.92
C GLN A 125 -13.61 -19.67 -3.54
N ILE A 126 -14.94 -19.61 -3.51
CA ILE A 126 -15.70 -18.48 -4.06
C ILE A 126 -15.43 -17.22 -3.25
N ALA A 127 -15.51 -17.32 -1.91
CA ALA A 127 -15.19 -16.20 -1.02
C ALA A 127 -13.76 -15.69 -1.24
N PHE A 128 -12.79 -16.60 -1.34
CA PHE A 128 -11.40 -16.23 -1.63
C PHE A 128 -11.28 -15.51 -2.99
N THR A 129 -11.95 -16.01 -4.02
CA THR A 129 -11.94 -15.43 -5.37
C THR A 129 -12.54 -14.02 -5.39
N LEU A 130 -13.67 -13.82 -4.70
CA LEU A 130 -14.29 -12.51 -4.56
C LEU A 130 -13.38 -11.52 -3.83
N ASP A 131 -12.68 -11.97 -2.78
CA ASP A 131 -11.73 -11.12 -2.07
C ASP A 131 -10.50 -10.77 -2.93
N CYS A 132 -10.05 -11.70 -3.78
CA CYS A 132 -9.02 -11.41 -4.79
C CYS A 132 -9.50 -10.32 -5.76
N MET A 133 -10.76 -10.37 -6.20
CA MET A 133 -11.36 -9.33 -7.05
C MET A 133 -11.46 -7.96 -6.35
N VAL A 134 -11.72 -7.94 -5.04
CA VAL A 134 -11.69 -6.70 -4.24
C VAL A 134 -10.29 -6.11 -4.22
N VAL A 135 -9.28 -6.93 -3.95
CA VAL A 135 -7.86 -6.48 -3.94
C VAL A 135 -7.39 -6.04 -5.33
N GLN A 136 -7.86 -6.72 -6.39
CA GLN A 136 -7.64 -6.31 -7.77
C GLN A 136 -8.33 -4.98 -8.11
N GLY A 137 -9.33 -4.55 -7.32
CA GLY A 137 -10.11 -3.35 -7.53
C GLY A 137 -11.22 -3.53 -8.57
N LYS A 138 -11.70 -4.75 -8.76
CA LYS A 138 -12.84 -5.09 -9.62
C LYS A 138 -14.16 -5.10 -8.86
N LEU A 139 -14.11 -5.37 -7.56
CA LEU A 139 -15.24 -5.33 -6.64
C LEU A 139 -14.95 -4.42 -5.46
N GLU A 140 -16.01 -3.98 -4.81
CA GLU A 140 -15.96 -3.29 -3.53
C GLU A 140 -16.86 -4.05 -2.55
N ARG A 141 -16.39 -4.26 -1.32
CA ARG A 141 -17.24 -4.77 -0.25
C ARG A 141 -18.10 -3.62 0.26
N VAL A 142 -19.41 -3.76 0.14
CA VAL A 142 -20.39 -2.85 0.72
C VAL A 142 -20.79 -3.45 2.06
N ASP A 143 -20.68 -2.67 3.15
CA ASP A 143 -21.36 -3.06 4.38
C ASP A 143 -22.86 -2.84 4.14
N ASP A 144 -23.65 -3.90 4.20
CA ASP A 144 -25.11 -3.79 4.23
C ASP A 144 -25.53 -3.12 5.54
N VAL A 145 -25.43 -1.79 5.60
CA VAL A 145 -26.34 -1.00 6.42
C VAL A 145 -27.58 -0.81 5.58
N TYR A 146 -28.45 -1.83 5.55
CA TYR A 146 -29.86 -1.57 5.28
C TYR A 146 -30.36 -0.69 6.42
N ASP A 147 -30.30 0.64 6.23
CA ASP A 147 -31.18 1.57 6.94
C ASP A 147 -32.61 1.27 6.45
N VAL A 148 -33.21 0.20 6.98
CA VAL A 148 -34.67 0.03 6.99
C VAL A 148 -35.25 1.00 8.02
N ALA A 149 -35.10 2.29 7.73
CA ALA A 149 -35.72 3.38 8.45
C ALA A 149 -36.29 4.36 7.41
N GLY A 150 -37.46 4.02 6.86
CA GLY A 150 -38.23 4.98 6.06
C GLY A 150 -39.08 4.36 4.95
N ALA A 151 -40.06 3.53 5.28
CA ALA A 151 -41.27 3.35 4.48
C ALA A 151 -42.47 3.15 5.41
#